data_AF-A0A957PE89-F1
#
_entry.id   AF-A0A957PE89-F1
#
_cell.length_a   1.000
_cell.length_b   1.000
_cell.length_c   1.000
_cell.angle_alpha   90.00
_cell.angle_beta   90.00
_cell.angle_gamma   90.00
#
_symmetry.space_group_name_H-M   'P 1'
#
loop_
_entity.id
_entity.type
_entity.pdbx_description
1 polymer ?
#
loop_
_entity_poly.entity_id
_entity_poly.type
_entity_poly.pdbx_seq_one_letter_code
_entity_poly.pdbx_strand_id
1 'polypeptide(L)'
;MVNLDFEDQLVAFYQSEIGQSKGKLSVVLHVTRVARDGALPLEPGDLRTPGKGQVVGLSRSSIQSILADYGIHRVLAQEGGRTSRGSLGLMEKYVGFLNSLYSQGLADMSQIEAWWVEKVRLFFASQPLVLHYDVGFSLRSMIADLLEQTRK
;
A
#
# COMPACT_ATOMS: atom_id res chain seq x y z
N MET A 1 15.68 6.84 -29.12
CA MET A 1 14.53 6.12 -28.53
C MET A 1 14.88 5.90 -27.07
N VAL A 2 14.31 6.71 -26.17
CA VAL A 2 14.64 6.62 -24.74
C VAL A 2 14.02 5.32 -24.25
N ASN A 3 14.86 4.37 -23.83
CA ASN A 3 14.41 3.19 -23.11
C ASN A 3 14.04 3.69 -21.72
N LEU A 4 12.76 3.99 -21.49
CA LEU A 4 12.28 4.39 -20.17
C LEU A 4 12.41 3.18 -19.27
N ASP A 5 13.13 3.33 -18.16
CA ASP A 5 13.22 2.31 -17.12
C ASP A 5 11.79 1.99 -16.62
N PHE A 6 11.52 0.75 -16.22
CA PHE A 6 10.22 0.40 -15.64
C PHE A 6 9.95 1.24 -14.38
N GLU A 7 11.01 1.65 -13.68
CA GLU A 7 10.94 2.60 -12.57
C GLU A 7 10.42 3.98 -13.01
N ASP A 8 10.86 4.52 -14.15
CA ASP A 8 10.35 5.80 -14.68
C ASP A 8 8.85 5.71 -14.98
N GLN A 9 8.40 4.58 -15.54
CA GLN A 9 6.98 4.33 -15.81
C GLN A 9 6.18 4.23 -14.50
N LEU A 10 6.72 3.60 -13.45
CA LEU A 10 6.10 3.55 -12.12
C LEU A 10 6.03 4.94 -11.47
N VAL A 11 7.10 5.74 -11.57
CA VAL A 11 7.13 7.13 -11.07
C VAL A 11 6.05 7.96 -11.77
N ALA A 12 5.95 7.87 -13.10
CA ALA A 12 4.94 8.59 -13.88
C ALA A 12 3.52 8.17 -13.47
N PHE A 13 3.26 6.87 -13.30
CA PHE A 13 1.97 6.36 -12.85
C PHE A 13 1.64 6.83 -11.43
N TYR A 14 2.60 6.78 -10.50
CA TYR A 14 2.42 7.25 -9.13
C TYR A 14 2.05 8.74 -9.07
N GLN A 15 2.75 9.58 -9.82
CA GLN A 15 2.51 11.02 -9.83
C GLN A 15 1.16 11.40 -10.44
N SER A 16 0.74 10.70 -11.51
CA SER A 16 -0.51 11.00 -12.23
C SER A 16 -1.76 10.38 -11.57
N GLU A 17 -1.65 9.16 -11.05
CA GLU A 17 -2.82 8.40 -10.59
C GLU A 17 -2.92 8.26 -9.07
N ILE A 18 -1.80 8.18 -8.34
CA ILE A 18 -1.79 7.75 -6.92
C ILE A 18 -1.60 8.91 -5.94
N GLY A 19 -0.48 9.63 -6.02
CA GLY A 19 -0.06 10.62 -5.02
C GLY A 19 0.04 10.04 -3.60
N GLN A 20 -0.16 10.88 -2.57
CA GLN A 20 -0.11 10.46 -1.16
C GLN A 20 -1.46 9.96 -0.63
N SER A 21 -2.13 9.07 -1.37
CA SER A 21 -3.45 8.55 -0.98
C SER A 21 -3.38 7.12 -0.45
N LYS A 22 -3.61 6.92 0.85
CA LYS A 22 -3.68 5.58 1.49
C LYS A 22 -4.65 4.62 0.82
N GLY A 23 -5.78 5.14 0.32
CA GLY A 23 -6.79 4.32 -0.38
C GLY A 23 -6.26 3.81 -1.72
N LYS A 24 -5.65 4.71 -2.50
CA LYS A 24 -5.07 4.35 -3.81
C LYS A 24 -3.85 3.45 -3.67
N LEU A 25 -2.99 3.72 -2.69
CA LEU A 25 -1.86 2.85 -2.31
C LEU A 25 -2.32 1.44 -1.93
N SER A 26 -3.45 1.32 -1.21
CA SER A 26 -4.03 0.00 -0.89
C SER A 26 -4.45 -0.75 -2.17
N VAL A 27 -5.09 -0.08 -3.12
CA VAL A 27 -5.52 -0.71 -4.38
C VAL A 27 -4.32 -1.23 -5.18
N VAL A 28 -3.29 -0.41 -5.41
CA VAL A 28 -2.13 -0.84 -6.19
C VAL A 28 -1.34 -1.94 -5.51
N LEU A 29 -1.17 -1.90 -4.18
CA LEU A 29 -0.53 -3.00 -3.45
C LEU A 29 -1.27 -4.32 -3.61
N HIS A 30 -2.60 -4.29 -3.41
CA HIS A 30 -3.42 -5.48 -3.54
C HIS A 30 -3.38 -6.07 -4.95
N VAL A 31 -3.58 -5.24 -5.98
CA VAL A 31 -3.55 -5.69 -7.38
C VAL A 31 -2.17 -6.21 -7.77
N THR A 32 -1.10 -5.58 -7.26
CA THR A 32 0.27 -6.05 -7.48
C THR A 32 0.48 -7.43 -6.87
N ARG A 33 0.01 -7.68 -5.64
CA ARG A 33 0.08 -9.00 -5.01
C ARG A 33 -0.70 -10.05 -5.80
N VAL A 34 -1.89 -9.71 -6.29
CA VAL A 34 -2.67 -10.62 -7.14
C VAL A 34 -1.94 -10.97 -8.44
N ALA A 35 -1.30 -10.01 -9.11
CA ALA A 35 -0.46 -10.28 -10.28
C ALA A 35 0.79 -11.09 -9.94
N ARG A 36 1.41 -10.86 -8.77
CA ARG A 36 2.59 -11.58 -8.30
C ARG A 36 2.30 -13.05 -8.01
N ASP A 37 1.18 -13.33 -7.35
CA ASP A 37 0.77 -14.68 -6.95
C ASP A 37 0.04 -15.44 -8.08
N GLY A 38 -0.43 -14.70 -9.09
CA GLY A 38 -1.14 -15.21 -10.25
C GLY A 38 -0.31 -15.21 -11.53
N ALA A 39 -0.99 -15.01 -12.66
CA ALA A 39 -0.37 -14.90 -13.98
C ALA A 39 -0.71 -13.55 -14.62
N LEU A 40 0.20 -13.05 -15.46
CA LEU A 40 -0.03 -11.93 -16.35
C LEU A 40 -0.31 -12.44 -17.78
N PRO A 41 -1.11 -11.73 -18.59
CA PRO A 41 -1.82 -10.49 -18.26
C PRO A 41 -3.01 -10.73 -17.32
N LEU A 42 -3.38 -9.72 -16.54
CA LEU A 42 -4.58 -9.72 -15.72
C LEU A 42 -5.81 -9.30 -16.53
N GLU A 43 -6.96 -9.89 -16.24
CA GLU A 43 -8.25 -9.44 -16.75
C GLU A 43 -8.97 -8.56 -15.71
N PRO A 44 -9.26 -7.26 -16.00
CA PRO A 44 -9.90 -6.37 -15.03
C PRO A 44 -11.27 -6.85 -14.54
N GLY A 45 -11.95 -7.69 -15.33
CA GLY A 45 -13.25 -8.28 -14.97
C GLY A 45 -13.16 -9.21 -13.76
N ASP A 46 -12.07 -9.97 -13.66
CA ASP A 46 -11.86 -10.99 -12.62
C ASP A 46 -11.57 -10.36 -11.26
N LEU A 47 -11.12 -9.09 -11.25
CA LEU A 47 -10.87 -8.33 -10.03
C LEU A 47 -12.11 -7.59 -9.50
N ARG A 48 -13.30 -7.80 -10.07
CA ARG A 48 -14.55 -7.16 -9.61
C ARG A 48 -15.41 -8.13 -8.83
N THR A 49 -15.97 -7.67 -7.70
CA THR A 49 -16.96 -8.46 -6.97
C THR A 49 -18.22 -8.68 -7.82
N PRO A 50 -19.04 -9.72 -7.56
CA PRO A 50 -20.28 -9.95 -8.32
C PRO A 50 -21.25 -8.76 -8.34
N GLY A 51 -21.28 -7.96 -7.26
CA GLY A 51 -22.03 -6.71 -7.17
C GLY A 51 -21.40 -5.51 -7.92
N LYS A 52 -20.29 -5.73 -8.64
CA LYS A 52 -19.52 -4.77 -9.46
C LYS A 52 -19.10 -3.48 -8.76
N GLY A 53 -19.15 -3.44 -7.43
CA GLY A 53 -18.93 -2.23 -6.63
C GLY A 53 -17.57 -2.15 -5.93
N GLN A 54 -16.79 -3.23 -5.90
CA GLN A 54 -15.53 -3.32 -5.16
C GLN A 54 -14.52 -4.21 -5.86
N VAL A 55 -13.24 -4.02 -5.52
CA VAL A 55 -12.14 -4.89 -5.95
C VAL A 55 -12.18 -6.17 -5.10
N VAL A 56 -12.14 -7.34 -5.75
CA VAL A 56 -12.15 -8.65 -5.07
C VAL A 56 -10.93 -8.79 -4.16
N GLY A 57 -11.16 -9.27 -2.93
CA GLY A 57 -10.09 -9.54 -1.97
C GLY A 57 -9.46 -8.29 -1.33
N LEU A 58 -9.80 -7.09 -1.79
CA LEU A 58 -9.28 -5.84 -1.22
C LEU A 58 -9.87 -5.61 0.18
N SER A 59 -9.04 -5.72 1.21
CA SER A 59 -9.43 -5.56 2.60
C SER A 59 -8.29 -5.02 3.45
N ARG A 60 -8.59 -4.55 4.67
CA ARG A 60 -7.54 -4.19 5.64
C ARG A 60 -6.59 -5.36 5.90
N SER A 61 -7.13 -6.58 6.04
CA SER A 61 -6.32 -7.75 6.36
C SER A 61 -5.39 -8.14 5.20
N SER A 62 -5.85 -8.05 3.94
CA SER A 62 -5.00 -8.35 2.79
C SER A 62 -3.84 -7.36 2.70
N ILE A 63 -4.12 -6.06 2.84
CA ILE A 63 -3.07 -5.03 2.86
C ILE A 63 -2.12 -5.21 4.03
N GLN A 64 -2.63 -5.49 5.23
CA GLN A 64 -1.76 -5.66 6.39
C GLN A 64 -0.87 -6.90 6.26
N SER A 65 -1.36 -7.98 5.65
CA SER A 65 -0.57 -9.17 5.34
C SER A 65 0.58 -8.83 4.40
N ILE A 66 0.30 -8.14 3.30
CA ILE A 66 1.32 -7.68 2.34
C ILE A 66 2.38 -6.83 3.06
N LEU A 67 1.95 -5.85 3.86
CA LEU A 67 2.87 -4.98 4.59
C LEU A 67 3.69 -5.73 5.64
N ALA A 68 3.12 -6.73 6.30
CA ALA A 68 3.81 -7.56 7.29
C ALA A 68 4.95 -8.38 6.66
N ASP A 69 4.78 -8.85 5.42
CA ASP A 69 5.85 -9.55 4.67
C ASP A 69 7.09 -8.64 4.46
N TYR A 70 6.92 -7.32 4.56
CA TYR A 70 7.98 -6.32 4.46
C TYR A 70 8.33 -5.65 5.80
N GLY A 71 7.90 -6.24 6.92
CA GLY A 71 8.20 -5.76 8.28
C GLY A 71 7.42 -4.51 8.70
N ILE A 72 6.32 -4.17 8.02
CA ILE A 72 5.50 -3.00 8.32
C ILE A 72 4.22 -3.43 9.05
N HIS A 73 4.15 -3.10 10.33
CA HIS A 73 2.98 -3.42 11.19
C HIS A 73 2.01 -2.26 11.38
N ARG A 74 2.35 -1.06 10.88
CA ARG A 74 1.47 0.11 10.93
C ARG A 74 0.30 -0.08 9.94
N VAL A 75 -0.89 0.34 10.37
CA VAL A 75 -2.12 0.25 9.55
C VAL A 75 -2.14 1.36 8.49
N LEU A 76 -2.15 0.98 7.21
CA LEU A 76 -2.22 1.93 6.09
C LEU A 76 -3.60 2.58 5.95
N ALA A 77 -4.65 1.77 5.90
CA ALA A 77 -6.03 2.23 5.78
C ALA A 77 -6.99 1.29 6.53
N GLN A 78 -7.84 1.86 7.37
CA GLN A 78 -8.84 1.08 8.13
C GLN A 78 -9.82 0.34 7.21
N GLU A 79 -10.23 0.99 6.12
CA GLU A 79 -11.12 0.43 5.11
C GLU A 79 -10.40 -0.34 3.99
N GLY A 80 -9.07 -0.46 4.04
CA GLY A 80 -8.28 -1.15 3.00
C GLY A 80 -8.48 -0.64 1.57
N GLY A 81 -8.97 0.60 1.36
CA GLY A 81 -9.26 1.12 0.02
C GLY A 81 -10.61 0.73 -0.57
N ARG A 82 -11.55 0.18 0.23
CA ARG A 82 -12.90 -0.26 -0.20
C ARG A 82 -13.86 0.83 -0.72
N THR A 83 -13.40 2.06 -0.99
CA THR A 83 -14.24 3.12 -1.57
C THR A 83 -14.58 2.81 -3.03
N SER A 84 -15.86 2.56 -3.30
CA SER A 84 -16.35 1.83 -4.48
C SER A 84 -15.93 2.40 -5.84
N ARG A 85 -16.39 3.61 -6.19
CA ARG A 85 -16.22 4.12 -7.57
C ARG A 85 -14.77 4.50 -7.90
N GLY A 86 -14.05 5.08 -6.95
CA GLY A 86 -12.67 5.52 -7.18
C GLY A 86 -11.68 4.36 -7.29
N SER A 87 -11.85 3.32 -6.47
CA SER A 87 -10.93 2.18 -6.44
C SER A 87 -11.08 1.26 -7.63
N LEU A 88 -12.29 1.09 -8.17
CA LEU A 88 -12.51 0.32 -9.40
C LEU A 88 -11.87 0.98 -10.62
N GLY A 89 -12.11 2.29 -10.81
CA GLY A 89 -11.51 3.02 -11.93
C GLY A 89 -9.98 3.02 -11.85
N LEU A 90 -9.41 3.12 -10.65
CA LEU A 90 -7.96 2.99 -10.46
C LEU A 90 -7.47 1.57 -10.75
N MET A 91 -8.17 0.54 -10.28
CA MET A 91 -7.82 -0.86 -10.55
C MET A 91 -7.75 -1.13 -12.05
N GLU A 92 -8.76 -0.69 -12.82
CA GLU A 92 -8.78 -0.88 -14.27
C GLU A 92 -7.57 -0.23 -14.97
N LYS A 93 -7.25 1.02 -14.60
CA LYS A 93 -6.07 1.73 -15.11
C LYS A 93 -4.77 1.01 -14.75
N TYR A 94 -4.67 0.53 -13.52
CA TYR A 94 -3.46 -0.11 -13.03
C TYR A 94 -3.25 -1.51 -13.63
N VAL A 95 -4.32 -2.28 -13.87
CA VAL A 95 -4.25 -3.53 -14.64
C VAL A 95 -3.75 -3.25 -16.07
N GLY A 96 -4.30 -2.23 -16.73
CA GLY A 96 -3.82 -1.83 -18.06
C GLY A 96 -2.33 -1.47 -18.07
N PHE A 97 -1.87 -0.76 -17.02
CA PHE A 97 -0.46 -0.44 -16.82
C PHE A 97 0.41 -1.70 -16.63
N LEU A 98 0.03 -2.62 -15.74
CA LEU A 98 0.78 -3.86 -15.52
C LEU A 98 0.84 -4.75 -16.77
N ASN A 99 -0.26 -4.86 -17.50
CA ASN A 99 -0.31 -5.61 -18.75
C ASN A 99 0.58 -4.98 -19.84
N SER A 100 0.70 -3.65 -19.85
CA SER A 100 1.64 -2.93 -20.73
C SER A 100 3.10 -3.21 -20.36
N LEU A 101 3.45 -3.23 -19.06
CA LEU A 101 4.79 -3.63 -18.63
C LEU A 101 5.08 -5.09 -18.99
N TYR A 102 4.09 -5.97 -18.85
CA TYR A 102 4.23 -7.39 -19.19
C TYR A 102 4.51 -7.59 -20.69
N SER A 103 3.78 -6.90 -21.57
CA SER A 103 4.00 -6.99 -23.02
C SER A 103 5.36 -6.46 -23.47
N GLN A 104 5.97 -5.58 -22.67
CA GLN A 104 7.33 -5.06 -22.85
C GLN A 104 8.41 -5.98 -22.23
N GLY A 105 8.03 -7.03 -21.49
CA GLY A 105 8.96 -7.90 -20.75
C GLY A 105 9.55 -7.24 -19.49
N LEU A 106 8.90 -6.21 -18.95
CA LEU A 106 9.37 -5.39 -17.82
C LEU A 106 8.62 -5.64 -16.50
N ALA A 107 7.64 -6.56 -16.48
CA ALA A 107 6.78 -6.81 -15.32
C ALA A 107 7.42 -7.73 -14.25
N ASP A 108 8.52 -7.29 -13.62
CA ASP A 108 9.01 -7.94 -12.41
C ASP A 108 8.11 -7.56 -11.23
N MET A 109 7.13 -8.44 -10.94
CA MET A 109 6.13 -8.18 -9.90
C MET A 109 6.73 -8.10 -8.48
N SER A 110 7.86 -8.75 -8.21
CA SER A 110 8.51 -8.66 -6.91
C SER A 110 9.15 -7.28 -6.71
N GLN A 111 9.80 -6.75 -7.75
CA GLN A 111 10.35 -5.39 -7.74
C GLN A 111 9.25 -4.32 -7.69
N ILE A 112 8.18 -4.49 -8.48
CA ILE A 112 7.03 -3.57 -8.47
C ILE A 112 6.37 -3.54 -7.09
N GLU A 113 6.16 -4.70 -6.43
CA GLU A 113 5.60 -4.74 -5.09
C GLU A 113 6.50 -4.04 -4.07
N ALA A 114 7.81 -4.33 -4.10
CA ALA A 114 8.76 -3.67 -3.22
C ALA A 114 8.75 -2.14 -3.39
N TRP A 115 8.63 -1.66 -4.63
CA TRP A 115 8.54 -0.24 -4.94
C TRP A 115 7.28 0.41 -4.37
N TRP A 116 6.12 -0.24 -4.47
CA TRP A 116 4.88 0.26 -3.84
C TRP A 116 4.93 0.27 -2.32
N VAL A 117 5.55 -0.74 -1.71
CA VAL A 117 5.78 -0.76 -0.26
C VAL A 117 6.66 0.41 0.16
N GLU A 118 7.65 0.79 -0.65
CA GLU A 118 8.46 1.98 -0.37
C GLU A 118 7.65 3.28 -0.42
N LYS A 119 6.70 3.41 -1.36
CA LYS A 119 5.76 4.55 -1.35
C LYS A 119 4.87 4.56 -0.11
N VAL A 120 4.53 3.40 0.45
CA VAL A 120 3.85 3.33 1.74
C VAL A 120 4.74 3.77 2.90
N ARG A 121 6.03 3.41 2.92
CA ARG A 121 6.98 3.92 3.92
C ARG A 121 7.08 5.45 3.87
N LEU A 122 7.23 6.00 2.67
CA LEU A 122 7.26 7.45 2.46
C LEU A 122 5.95 8.13 2.89
N PHE A 123 4.81 7.52 2.60
CA PHE A 123 3.50 8.01 3.07
C PHE A 123 3.41 8.02 4.60
N PHE A 124 3.96 7.02 5.28
CA PHE A 124 3.99 7.01 6.74
C PHE A 124 4.97 8.04 7.32
N ALA A 125 6.11 8.25 6.67
CA ALA A 125 7.12 9.23 7.07
C ALA A 125 6.66 10.68 6.83
N SER A 126 5.78 10.91 5.84
CA SER A 126 5.22 12.25 5.56
C SER A 126 4.09 12.66 6.49
N GLN A 127 3.55 11.73 7.30
CA GLN A 127 2.53 12.07 8.29
C GLN A 127 3.14 12.78 9.49
N PRO A 128 2.48 13.81 10.05
CA PRO A 128 2.87 14.36 11.33
C PRO A 128 2.97 13.22 12.35
N LEU A 129 4.07 13.19 13.10
CA LEU A 129 4.23 12.24 14.20
C LEU A 129 3.10 12.53 15.21
N VAL A 130 2.02 11.76 15.14
CA VAL A 130 1.00 11.79 16.18
C VAL A 130 1.64 11.08 17.36
N LEU A 131 2.29 11.86 18.23
CA LEU A 131 2.64 11.41 19.56
C LEU A 131 1.32 11.10 20.26
N HIS A 132 0.93 9.83 20.27
CA HIS A 132 -0.13 9.37 21.14
C HIS A 132 0.41 9.48 22.57
N TYR A 133 0.27 10.65 23.17
CA TYR A 133 0.44 10.82 24.60
C TYR A 133 -0.73 10.08 25.25
N ASP A 134 -0.45 8.89 25.76
CA ASP A 134 -1.37 8.13 26.57
C ASP A 134 -1.60 8.94 27.85
N VAL A 135 -2.77 9.60 27.94
CA VAL A 135 -3.12 10.52 29.04
C VAL A 135 -3.23 9.79 30.39
N GLY A 136 -3.01 8.47 30.43
CA GLY A 136 -2.98 7.65 31.63
C GLY A 136 -1.69 7.71 32.46
N PHE A 137 -0.55 8.15 31.90
CA PHE A 137 0.71 8.21 32.64
C PHE A 137 1.41 9.55 32.44
N SER A 138 1.38 10.39 33.46
CA SER A 138 2.12 11.66 33.45
C SER A 138 3.64 11.40 33.39
N LEU A 139 4.41 12.25 32.72
CA LEU A 139 5.88 12.22 32.75
C LEU A 139 6.44 12.15 34.19
N ARG A 140 5.71 12.71 35.16
CA ARG A 140 6.05 12.65 36.60
C ARG A 140 5.94 11.24 37.17
N SER A 141 4.96 10.43 36.77
CA SER A 141 4.83 9.05 37.27
C SER A 141 5.92 8.15 36.69
N MET A 142 6.34 8.37 35.45
CA MET A 142 7.51 7.68 34.88
C MET A 142 8.81 8.02 35.63
N ILE A 143 9.02 9.29 35.99
CA ILE A 143 10.20 9.70 36.77
C ILE A 143 10.15 9.13 38.20
N ALA A 144 8.96 9.09 38.82
CA ALA A 144 8.78 8.52 40.14
C ALA A 144 9.12 7.02 40.17
N ASP A 145 8.60 6.23 39.21
CA ASP A 145 8.91 4.80 39.10
C ASP A 145 10.40 4.54 38.87
N LEU A 146 11.07 5.39 38.08
CA LEU A 146 12.50 5.25 37.78
C LEU A 146 13.39 5.56 39.00
N LEU A 147 12.96 6.52 39.83
CA LEU A 147 13.61 6.83 41.12
C LEU A 147 13.34 5.76 42.19
N GLU A 148 12.21 5.05 42.10
CA GLU A 148 11.86 3.98 43.04
C GLU A 148 12.60 2.66 42.70
N GLN A 149 12.81 2.39 41.41
CA GLN A 149 13.60 1.24 40.92
C GLN A 149 15.09 1.31 41.29
N THR A 150 15.62 2.51 41.56
CA THR A 150 17.03 2.71 41.97
C THR A 150 17.26 2.64 43.49
N ARG A 151 16.20 2.38 44.28
CA ARG A 151 16.28 2.15 45.74
C ARG A 151 16.31 0.67 46.12
N LYS A 152 16.53 -0.23 45.16
CA LYS A 152 16.83 -1.65 45.41
C LYS A 152 18.27 -1.98 45.03
#